data_AF-A0A7S2IJU0-F1
#
_entry.id   AF-A0A7S2IJU0-F1
#
_cell.length_a   1.000
_cell.length_b   1.000
_cell.length_c   1.000
_cell.angle_alpha   90.00
_cell.angle_beta   90.00
_cell.angle_gamma   90.00
#
_symmetry.space_group_name_H-M   'P 1'
#
loop_
_entity.id
_entity.type
_entity.pdbx_description
1 polymer ?
#
loop_
_entity_poly.entity_id
_entity_poly.type
_entity_poly.pdbx_seq_one_letter_code
_entity_poly.pdbx_strand_id
1 'polypeptide(L)'
;GVGFYSAFLVADKISVTSKCNDDPVQHVWESSADASFTVVDDPRGNTLGRGTRVTLHLKEDAHDYLSEDKLKETAKKYSQFIQFPIYVKVKKEVEAEAEEEEDDDKEDE
;
A
#
# COMPACT_ATOMS: atom_id res chain seq x y z
N GLY A 1 17.38 10.68 -11.37
CA GLY A 1 16.12 10.12 -10.85
C GLY A 1 15.37 9.32 -11.89
N VAL A 2 15.98 8.27 -12.46
CA VAL A 2 15.33 7.35 -13.41
C VAL A 2 14.87 6.04 -12.73
N GLY A 3 15.06 5.94 -11.41
CA GLY A 3 14.77 4.74 -10.63
C GLY A 3 13.30 4.36 -10.53
N PHE A 4 12.38 5.18 -11.05
CA PHE A 4 10.97 4.78 -11.15
C PHE A 4 10.81 3.54 -12.04
N TYR A 5 11.52 3.49 -13.17
CA TYR A 5 11.38 2.41 -14.14
C TYR A 5 11.97 1.07 -13.68
N SER A 6 12.79 1.05 -12.62
CA SER A 6 13.26 -0.23 -12.05
C SER A 6 12.13 -1.03 -11.41
N ALA A 7 10.96 -0.42 -11.16
CA ALA A 7 9.78 -1.13 -10.72
C ALA A 7 9.27 -2.17 -11.74
N PHE A 8 9.52 -1.99 -13.04
CA PHE A 8 9.16 -2.98 -14.08
C PHE A 8 10.00 -4.27 -14.02
N LEU A 9 11.07 -4.30 -13.22
CA LEU A 9 11.78 -5.55 -12.95
C LEU A 9 10.87 -6.53 -12.20
N VAL A 10 10.06 -6.03 -11.27
CA VAL A 10 9.25 -6.84 -10.34
C VAL A 10 7.75 -6.78 -10.61
N ALA A 11 7.28 -5.85 -11.44
CA ALA A 11 5.87 -5.63 -11.75
C ALA A 11 5.60 -5.68 -13.26
N ASP A 12 4.46 -6.26 -13.64
CA ASP A 12 3.98 -6.29 -15.03
C ASP A 12 3.23 -5.00 -15.40
N LYS A 13 2.54 -4.43 -14.41
CA LYS A 13 1.80 -3.17 -14.52
C LYS A 13 2.10 -2.28 -13.33
N ILE A 14 2.14 -0.97 -13.57
CA ILE A 14 2.30 0.04 -12.54
C ILE A 14 1.14 1.03 -12.67
N SER A 15 0.45 1.29 -11.55
CA SER A 15 -0.58 2.31 -11.46
C SER A 15 -0.10 3.40 -10.48
N VAL A 16 -0.06 4.65 -10.92
CA VAL A 16 0.33 5.81 -10.12
C VAL A 16 -0.88 6.72 -9.98
N THR A 17 -1.43 6.77 -8.77
CA THR A 17 -2.50 7.70 -8.43
C THR A 17 -1.88 8.94 -7.79
N SER A 18 -2.11 10.13 -8.31
CA SER A 18 -1.55 11.37 -7.77
C SER A 18 -2.58 12.48 -7.66
N LYS A 19 -2.46 13.26 -6.58
CA LYS A 19 -3.27 14.46 -6.33
C LYS A 19 -2.38 15.61 -5.91
N CYS A 20 -2.37 16.66 -6.73
CA CYS A 20 -1.73 17.95 -6.44
C CYS A 20 -2.77 18.92 -5.83
N ASN A 21 -2.31 19.98 -5.16
CA ASN A 21 -3.19 21.06 -4.68
C ASN A 21 -3.65 21.98 -5.82
N ASP A 22 -2.81 22.17 -6.83
CA ASP A 22 -3.07 23.08 -7.96
C ASP A 22 -4.07 22.51 -8.96
N ASP A 23 -4.26 21.19 -8.92
CA ASP A 23 -5.23 20.48 -9.75
C ASP A 23 -6.44 20.07 -8.91
N PRO A 24 -7.67 20.45 -9.28
CA PRO A 24 -8.86 20.04 -8.54
C PRO A 24 -9.09 18.52 -8.57
N VAL A 25 -8.60 17.81 -9.59
CA VAL A 25 -8.89 16.41 -9.85
C VAL A 25 -7.71 15.50 -9.47
N GLN A 26 -8.03 14.29 -9.02
CA GLN A 26 -7.05 13.23 -8.80
C GLN A 26 -6.88 12.47 -10.11
N HIS A 27 -5.63 12.19 -10.51
CA HIS A 27 -5.35 11.47 -11.76
C HIS A 27 -4.75 10.10 -11.48
N VAL A 28 -5.03 9.16 -12.37
CA VAL A 28 -4.41 7.83 -12.41
C VAL A 28 -3.62 7.69 -13.70
N TRP A 29 -2.32 7.50 -13.55
CA TRP A 29 -1.45 7.06 -14.62
C TRP A 29 -1.30 5.55 -14.53
N GLU A 30 -1.44 4.84 -15.64
CA GLU A 30 -1.20 3.40 -15.70
C GLU A 30 -0.31 3.05 -16.89
N SER A 31 0.65 2.15 -16.67
CA SER A 31 1.55 1.67 -17.72
C SER A 31 1.91 0.21 -17.51
N SER A 32 1.97 -0.50 -18.62
CA SER A 32 2.55 -1.83 -18.76
C SER A 32 3.98 -1.74 -19.27
N ALA A 33 4.71 -2.86 -19.22
CA ALA A 33 6.10 -2.94 -19.69
C ALA A 33 6.29 -2.69 -21.22
N ASP A 34 5.22 -2.41 -21.96
CA ASP A 34 5.20 -2.18 -23.42
C ASP A 34 5.45 -0.71 -23.81
N ALA A 35 5.93 0.11 -22.87
CA ALA A 35 6.24 1.54 -23.05
C ALA A 35 5.02 2.42 -23.41
N SER A 36 3.81 1.87 -23.35
CA SER A 36 2.56 2.62 -23.45
C SER A 36 2.08 3.03 -22.06
N PHE A 37 1.42 4.18 -21.97
CA PHE A 37 0.78 4.60 -20.74
C PHE A 37 -0.54 5.32 -21.04
N THR A 38 -1.43 5.29 -20.05
CA THR A 38 -2.69 6.01 -20.06
C THR A 38 -2.75 6.92 -18.86
N VAL A 39 -3.40 8.08 -19.02
CA VAL A 39 -3.70 9.01 -17.93
C VAL A 39 -5.18 9.27 -17.97
N VAL A 40 -5.85 9.02 -16.86
CA VAL A 40 -7.30 9.21 -16.71
C VAL A 40 -7.60 9.89 -15.38
N ASP A 41 -8.71 10.61 -15.35
CA ASP A 41 -9.26 11.16 -14.11
C ASP A 41 -9.67 9.99 -13.19
N ASP A 42 -9.37 10.08 -11.91
CA ASP A 42 -9.74 9.04 -10.95
C ASP A 42 -11.25 9.09 -10.68
N PRO A 43 -12.02 8.03 -11.06
CA PRO A 43 -13.46 8.02 -10.87
C PRO A 43 -13.87 8.02 -9.39
N ARG A 44 -12.94 7.72 -8.47
CA ARG A 44 -13.18 7.74 -7.02
C ARG A 44 -13.12 9.16 -6.44
N GLY A 45 -12.72 10.15 -7.23
CA GLY A 45 -12.50 11.52 -6.77
C GLY A 45 -11.28 11.67 -5.86
N ASN A 46 -11.31 12.65 -4.96
CA ASN A 46 -10.18 12.95 -4.08
C ASN A 46 -10.12 11.99 -2.87
N THR A 47 -9.42 10.87 -3.05
CA THR A 47 -9.19 9.86 -2.00
C THR A 47 -7.87 10.06 -1.24
N LEU A 48 -6.91 10.77 -1.84
CA LEU A 48 -5.57 10.95 -1.27
C LEU A 48 -5.43 12.23 -0.46
N GLY A 49 -6.31 13.22 -0.66
CA GLY A 49 -6.14 14.58 -0.16
C GLY A 49 -5.04 15.31 -0.94
N ARG A 50 -3.77 14.94 -0.68
CA ARG A 50 -2.57 15.39 -1.39
C ARG A 50 -1.50 14.30 -1.35
N GLY A 51 -0.85 14.04 -2.48
CA GLY A 51 0.29 13.14 -2.57
C GLY A 51 0.20 12.14 -3.72
N THR A 52 1.01 11.10 -3.65
CA THR A 52 1.12 10.09 -4.70
C THR A 52 1.12 8.69 -4.10
N ARG A 53 0.36 7.79 -4.71
CA ARG A 53 0.33 6.36 -4.42
C ARG A 53 0.83 5.60 -5.63
N VAL A 54 1.88 4.82 -5.43
CA VAL A 54 2.41 3.90 -6.44
C VAL A 54 1.93 2.49 -6.10
N THR A 55 1.18 1.89 -7.01
CA THR A 55 0.66 0.52 -6.91
C THR A 55 1.38 -0.34 -7.94
N LEU A 56 2.04 -1.39 -7.45
CA LEU A 56 2.77 -2.35 -8.27
C LEU A 56 1.93 -3.61 -8.41
N HIS A 57 1.65 -4.00 -9.65
CA HIS A 57 1.05 -5.29 -9.96
C HIS A 57 2.19 -6.27 -10.20
N LEU A 58 2.55 -6.99 -9.15
CA LEU A 58 3.73 -7.85 -9.13
C LEU A 58 3.60 -9.02 -10.08
N LYS A 59 4.76 -9.43 -10.64
CA LYS A 59 4.90 -10.70 -11.35
C LYS A 59 4.79 -11.88 -10.40
N GLU A 60 4.44 -13.05 -10.94
CA GLU A 60 4.34 -14.29 -10.16
C GLU A 60 5.66 -14.67 -9.47
N ASP A 61 6.80 -14.40 -10.11
CA ASP A 61 8.14 -14.65 -9.58
C ASP A 61 8.62 -13.59 -8.55
N ALA A 62 7.84 -12.52 -8.37
CA ALA A 62 8.14 -11.41 -7.47
C ALA A 62 7.25 -11.40 -6.21
N HIS A 63 6.43 -12.43 -5.98
CA HIS A 63 5.52 -12.51 -4.83
C HIS A 63 6.22 -12.48 -3.48
N ASP A 64 7.51 -12.80 -3.41
CA ASP A 64 8.32 -12.64 -2.19
C ASP A 64 8.25 -11.21 -1.62
N TYR A 65 8.05 -10.20 -2.46
CA TYR A 65 7.92 -8.80 -2.02
C TYR A 65 6.62 -8.50 -1.27
N LEU A 66 5.69 -9.45 -1.21
CA LEU A 66 4.49 -9.38 -0.37
C LEU A 66 4.74 -9.86 1.06
N SER A 67 5.88 -10.51 1.32
CA SER A 67 6.26 -10.96 2.66
C SER A 67 6.53 -9.78 3.59
N GLU A 68 5.95 -9.82 4.78
CA GLU A 68 6.13 -8.82 5.83
C GLU A 68 7.61 -8.61 6.20
N ASP A 69 8.36 -9.70 6.34
CA ASP A 69 9.77 -9.65 6.72
C ASP A 69 10.60 -8.95 5.64
N LYS A 70 10.36 -9.31 4.37
CA LYS A 70 11.06 -8.71 3.24
C LYS A 70 10.73 -7.22 3.10
N LEU A 71 9.48 -6.82 3.35
CA LEU A 71 9.06 -5.41 3.35
C LEU A 71 9.73 -4.61 4.47
N LYS A 72 9.77 -5.15 5.69
CA LYS A 72 10.44 -4.51 6.83
C LYS A 72 11.94 -4.36 6.60
N GLU A 73 12.61 -5.43 6.12
CA GLU A 73 14.04 -5.39 5.82
C GLU A 73 14.35 -4.35 4.74
N THR A 74 13.59 -4.37 3.65
CA THR A 74 13.73 -3.44 2.52
C THR A 74 13.51 -2.00 2.98
N ALA A 75 12.43 -1.72 3.70
CA ALA A 75 12.14 -0.39 4.23
C ALA A 75 13.30 0.10 5.10
N LYS A 76 13.75 -0.69 6.07
CA LYS A 76 14.84 -0.32 6.98
C LYS A 76 16.17 -0.10 6.26
N LYS A 77 16.48 -0.91 5.26
CA LYS A 77 17.73 -0.83 4.49
C LYS A 77 17.80 0.43 3.64
N TYR A 78 16.71 0.76 2.95
CA TYR A 78 16.69 1.88 2.01
C TYR A 78 16.23 3.21 2.62
N SER A 79 15.72 3.21 3.86
CA SER A 79 15.24 4.43 4.54
C SER A 79 16.25 5.09 5.47
N GLN A 80 17.49 4.61 5.56
CA GLN A 80 18.47 5.06 6.58
C GLN A 80 18.75 6.58 6.57
N PHE A 81 18.59 7.22 5.41
CA PHE A 81 18.88 8.65 5.21
C PHE A 81 17.61 9.48 4.92
N ILE A 82 16.42 8.93 5.15
CA ILE A 82 15.15 9.62 4.90
C ILE A 82 14.72 10.37 6.17
N GLN A 83 14.46 11.67 6.05
CA GLN A 83 14.08 12.54 7.18
C GLN A 83 12.60 12.42 7.60
N PHE A 84 11.80 11.65 6.85
CA PHE A 84 10.39 11.42 7.12
C PHE A 84 10.14 10.00 7.63
N PRO A 85 9.17 9.80 8.54
CA PRO A 85 8.86 8.48 9.05
C PRO A 85 8.29 7.59 7.94
N ILE A 86 8.73 6.33 7.93
CA ILE A 86 8.24 5.30 7.01
C ILE A 86 7.48 4.24 7.80
N TYR A 87 6.26 3.95 7.37
CA TYR A 87 5.39 2.97 8.01
C TYR A 87 5.16 1.77 7.08
N VAL A 88 5.19 0.57 7.65
CA VAL A 88 4.85 -0.68 6.95
C VAL A 88 3.56 -1.21 7.58
N LYS A 89 2.53 -1.44 6.75
CA LYS A 89 1.28 -2.03 7.19
C LYS A 89 1.45 -3.54 7.30
N VAL A 90 1.20 -4.08 8.48
CA VAL A 90 1.35 -5.51 8.81
C VAL A 90 0.05 -6.09 9.33
N LYS A 91 -0.15 -7.40 9.16
CA LYS A 91 -1.29 -8.09 9.78
C LYS A 91 -0.89 -8.45 11.21
N LYS A 92 -1.66 -8.00 12.19
CA LYS A 92 -1.51 -8.44 13.58
C LYS A 92 -2.63 -9.43 13.86
N GLU A 93 -2.28 -10.69 14.12
CA GLU A 93 -3.22 -11.63 14.72
C GLU A 93 -3.39 -11.22 16.18
N VAL A 94 -4.63 -10.94 16.56
CA VAL A 94 -5.02 -10.71 17.95
C VAL A 94 -5.70 -11.99 18.37
N GLU A 95 -5.09 -12.73 19.29
CA GLU A 95 -5.78 -13.82 19.97
C GLU A 95 -6.95 -13.19 20.72
N ALA A 96 -8.17 -13.59 20.37
CA ALA A 96 -9.35 -13.22 21.15
C ALA A 96 -9.21 -13.91 22.50
N GLU A 97 -8.94 -13.14 23.55
CA GLU A 97 -9.15 -13.62 24.92
C GLU A 97 -10.62 -14.04 25.01
N ALA A 98 -10.85 -15.32 25.31
CA ALA A 98 -12.19 -15.85 25.49
C ALA A 98 -12.88 -15.03 26.59
N GLU A 99 -14.02 -14.43 26.25
CA GLU A 99 -14.94 -13.90 27.24
C GLU A 99 -15.35 -15.09 28.13
N GLU A 100 -14.86 -15.13 29.36
CA GLU A 100 -15.41 -16.01 30.39
C GLU A 100 -16.86 -15.57 30.58
N GLU A 101 -17.81 -16.42 30.14
CA GLU A 101 -19.22 -16.26 30.47
C GLU A 101 -19.34 -16.32 32.01
N GLU A 102 -19.52 -15.16 32.66
CA GLU A 102 -20.02 -15.11 34.03
C GLU A 102 -21.47 -15.62 34.00
N ASP A 103 -21.61 -16.89 34.38
CA ASP A 103 -22.86 -17.58 34.71
C ASP A 103 -23.50 -16.88 35.93
N ASP A 104 -24.28 -15.82 35.68
CA ASP A 104 -25.13 -15.18 36.69
C ASP A 104 -26.40 -16.03 36.86
N ASP A 105 -26.22 -17.13 37.58
CA ASP A 105 -27.29 -18.00 38.04
C ASP A 105 -27.54 -17.72 39.52
N LYS A 106 -28.49 -16.82 39.82
CA LYS A 106 -29.46 -16.91 40.93
C LYS A 106 -30.45 -15.75 40.99
N GLU A 107 -31.64 -16.01 40.46
CA GLU A 107 -32.89 -15.53 41.05
C GLU A 107 -33.00 -16.05 42.51
N ASP A 108 -33.21 -15.16 43.49
CA ASP A 108 -34.23 -15.36 44.53
C ASP A 108 -34.47 -14.07 45.36
N GLU A 109 -35.75 -13.87 45.67
CA GLU A 109 -36.46 -12.79 46.43
C GLU A 109 -36.84 -11.47 45.73
#